data_AF-A0A3M9ZZW7-F1
#
_entry.id   AF-A0A3M9ZZW7-F1
#
_cell.length_a   1.000
_cell.length_b   1.000
_cell.length_c   1.000
_cell.angle_alpha   90.00
_cell.angle_beta   90.00
_cell.angle_gamma   90.00
#
_symmetry.space_group_name_H-M   'P 1'
#
loop_
_entity.id
_entity.type
_entity.pdbx_description
1 polymer ?
#
loop_
_entity_poly.entity_id
_entity_poly.type
_entity_poly.pdbx_seq_one_letter_code
_entity_poly.pdbx_strand_id
1 'polypeptide(L)' 'MMMFFATGIMGLVIGLIVAPPSFTVMITFMGVVNLSLAAFFTYVFLTQAPKEPDKRKKKHDR' A
#
# COMPACT_ATOMS: atom_id res chain seq x y z
N MET A 1 -0.14 -1.26 -5.34
CA MET A 1 0.87 -0.56 -4.50
C MET A 1 1.08 0.88 -4.90
N MET A 2 1.47 1.15 -6.15
CA MET A 2 1.77 2.52 -6.60
C MET A 2 0.60 3.49 -6.39
N MET A 3 -0.65 3.03 -6.61
CA MET A 3 -1.85 3.83 -6.35
C MET A 3 -2.03 4.20 -4.87
N PHE A 4 -1.62 3.34 -3.93
CA PHE A 4 -1.71 3.62 -2.49
C PHE A 4 -0.71 4.70 -2.07
N PHE A 5 0.52 4.66 -2.60
CA PHE A 5 1.52 5.70 -2.38
C PHE A 5 1.12 7.02 -3.01
N ALA A 6 0.73 7.02 -4.29
CA ALA A 6 0.33 8.22 -5.00
C ALA A 6 -0.89 8.90 -4.33
N THR A 7 -1.92 8.13 -3.99
CA THR A 7 -3.13 8.65 -3.35
C THR A 7 -2.86 9.07 -1.89
N GLY A 8 -2.01 8.35 -1.15
CA GLY A 8 -1.63 8.71 0.21
C GLY A 8 -0.84 10.02 0.28
N ILE A 9 0.15 10.19 -0.60
CA ILE A 9 0.94 11.43 -0.70
C ILE A 9 0.03 12.58 -1.14
N MET A 10 -0.79 12.39 -2.17
CA MET A 10 -1.73 13.42 -2.62
C MET A 10 -2.75 13.78 -1.53
N GLY A 11 -3.25 12.80 -0.76
CA GLY A 11 -4.16 13.03 0.36
C GLY A 11 -3.51 13.87 1.47
N LEU A 12 -2.23 13.66 1.77
CA LEU A 12 -1.49 14.50 2.71
C LEU A 12 -1.29 15.93 2.19
N VAL A 13 -0.88 16.08 0.93
CA VAL A 13 -0.66 17.40 0.30
C VAL A 13 -1.97 18.19 0.26
N ILE A 14 -3.05 17.59 -0.20
CA ILE A 14 -4.36 18.24 -0.26
C ILE A 14 -4.87 18.53 1.16
N GLY A 15 -4.75 17.56 2.07
CA GLY A 15 -5.20 17.69 3.46
C GLY A 15 -4.55 18.84 4.20
N LEU A 16 -3.26 19.10 3.97
CA LEU A 16 -2.50 20.13 4.67
C LEU A 16 -2.50 21.50 3.96
N ILE A 17 -2.52 21.52 2.63
CA ILE A 17 -2.30 22.77 1.86
C ILE A 17 -3.61 23.34 1.29
N VAL A 18 -4.56 22.47 0.93
CA VAL A 18 -5.74 22.86 0.12
C VAL A 18 -7.06 22.71 0.87
N ALA A 19 -7.14 21.77 1.81
CA ALA A 19 -8.37 21.45 2.50
C ALA A 19 -8.84 22.59 3.44
N PRO A 20 -10.15 22.89 3.49
CA PRO A 20 -10.73 23.77 4.49
C PRO A 20 -10.47 23.22 5.92
N PRO A 21 -10.36 24.08 6.95
CA PRO A 21 -10.01 23.67 8.32
C PRO A 21 -10.91 22.58 8.92
N SER A 22 -12.18 22.55 8.51
CA SER A 22 -13.15 21.53 8.94
C SER A 22 -12.86 20.13 8.39
N PHE A 23 -12.15 20.02 7.27
CA PHE A 23 -11.86 18.76 6.57
C PHE A 23 -10.37 18.39 6.57
N THR A 24 -9.48 19.32 6.91
CA THR A 24 -8.03 19.12 7.03
C THR A 24 -7.69 17.85 7.81
N VAL A 25 -8.23 17.70 9.03
CA VAL A 25 -7.92 16.55 9.89
C VAL A 25 -8.38 15.24 9.27
N MET A 26 -9.59 15.21 8.71
CA MET A 26 -10.15 14.01 8.08
C MET A 26 -9.35 13.58 6.85
N ILE A 27 -9.07 14.50 5.94
CA ILE A 27 -8.36 14.22 4.68
C ILE A 27 -6.91 13.82 4.97
N THR A 28 -6.24 14.52 5.88
CA THR A 28 -4.87 14.20 6.30
C THR A 28 -4.81 12.83 6.96
N PHE A 29 -5.75 12.51 7.85
CA PHE A 29 -5.84 11.19 8.48
C PHE A 29 -6.05 10.07 7.45
N MET A 30 -6.94 10.26 6.48
CA MET A 30 -7.12 9.30 5.38
C MET A 30 -5.84 9.14 4.54
N GLY A 31 -5.11 10.22 4.28
CA GLY A 31 -3.81 10.18 3.62
C GLY A 31 -2.78 9.33 4.39
N VAL A 32 -2.68 9.52 5.71
CA VAL A 32 -1.79 8.74 6.59
C VAL A 32 -2.16 7.25 6.57
N VAL A 33 -3.45 6.91 6.67
CA VAL A 33 -3.92 5.52 6.62
C VAL A 33 -3.52 4.88 5.29
N ASN A 34 -3.69 5.59 4.17
CA ASN A 34 -3.32 5.08 2.84
C ASN A 34 -1.81 4.86 2.70
N LEU A 35 -0.99 5.78 3.22
CA LEU A 35 0.48 5.65 3.25
C LEU A 35 0.93 4.49 4.13
N SER A 36 0.27 4.28 5.26
CA SER A 36 0.55 3.17 6.17
C SER A 36 0.25 1.81 5.54
N LEU A 37 -0.89 1.71 4.84
CA LEU A 37 -1.23 0.53 4.02
C LEU A 37 -0.21 0.31 2.90
N ALA A 38 0.21 1.37 2.22
CA ALA A 38 1.24 1.30 1.18
C ALA A 38 2.57 0.75 1.72
N ALA A 39 3.01 1.26 2.87
CA ALA A 39 4.23 0.79 3.55
C ALA A 39 4.08 -0.66 4.01
N PHE A 40 2.95 -1.03 4.60
CA PHE A 40 2.68 -2.40 5.06
C PHE A 40 2.69 -3.40 3.89
N PHE A 41 1.97 -3.11 2.81
CA PHE A 41 2.00 -4.00 1.66
C PHE A 41 3.42 -4.09 1.08
N THR A 42 4.16 -2.99 1.01
CA THR A 42 5.54 -2.98 0.48
C THR A 42 6.44 -3.88 1.31
N TYR A 43 6.31 -3.80 2.64
CA TYR A 43 6.98 -4.71 3.55
C TYR A 43 6.62 -6.18 3.26
N VAL A 44 5.34 -6.51 3.09
CA VAL A 44 4.90 -7.88 2.74
C VAL A 44 5.48 -8.33 1.40
N PHE A 45 5.47 -7.45 0.39
CA PHE A 45 6.02 -7.75 -0.94
C PHE A 45 7.53 -7.98 -0.94
N LEU A 46 8.27 -7.28 -0.06
CA LEU A 46 9.72 -7.47 0.08
C LEU A 46 10.07 -8.69 0.94
N THR A 47 9.20 -9.10 1.86
CA THR A 47 9.45 -10.21 2.81
C THR A 47 8.81 -11.54 2.43
N GLN A 48 7.97 -11.57 1.38
CA GLN A 48 7.42 -12.82 0.89
C GLN A 48 8.53 -13.77 0.45
N ALA A 49 8.55 -14.99 1.02
CA ALA A 49 9.43 -16.04 0.56
C ALA A 49 9.14 -16.32 -0.93
N PRO A 50 10.18 -16.60 -1.75
CA PRO A 50 9.97 -16.99 -3.13
C PRO A 50 8.97 -18.16 -3.17
N LYS A 51 7.95 -18.06 -4.04
CA LYS A 51 7.17 -19.23 -4.42
C LYS A 51 8.07 -20.14 -5.24
N GLU A 52 8.97 -20.85 -4.58
CA GLU A 52 9.67 -21.95 -5.21
C GLU A 52 8.59 -22.91 -5.72
N PRO A 53 8.64 -23.32 -7.00
CA PRO A 53 7.74 -24.34 -7.48
C PRO A 53 7.98 -25.58 -6.62
N ASP A 54 6.97 -25.98 -5.86
CA ASP A 54 7.04 -27.13 -4.98
C ASP A 54 7.52 -28.33 -5.81
N LYS A 55 8.76 -28.76 -5.56
CA LYS A 55 9.39 -29.87 -6.29
C LYS A 55 8.59 -31.17 -6.11
N ARG A 56 7.73 -31.27 -5.08
CA ARG A 56 6.81 -32.40 -4.88
C ARG A 56 5.58 -32.38 -5.80
N LYS A 57 5.32 -31.28 -6.52
CA LYS A 57 4.23 -31.17 -7.51
C LYS A 57 4.70 -31.27 -8.96
N LYS A 58 5.92 -31.80 -9.22
CA LYS A 58 6.24 -32.32 -10.56
C LYS A 58 5.34 -33.54 -10.81
N LYS A 59 4.21 -33.27 -11.46
CA LYS A 59 3.24 -34.26 -11.90
C LYS A 59 3.96 -35.24 -12.82
N HIS A 60 3.83 -36.51 -12.49
CA HIS A 60 4.15 -37.64 -13.34
C HIS A 60 3.21 -37.57 -14.55
N ASP A 61 3.64 -36.85 -15.60
CA ASP A 61 3.02 -36.94 -16.91
C ASP A 61 3.32 -38.35 -17.43
N ARG A 62 2.26 -39.17 -17.50
CA ARG A 62 2.25 -40.44 -18.23
C ARG A 62 2.31 -40.16 -19.73
#